data_AF-A0A1I0CFR2-F1
#
_entry.id   AF-A0A1I0CFR2-F1
#
_cell.length_a   1.000
_cell.length_b   1.000
_cell.length_c   1.000
_cell.angle_alpha   90.00
_cell.angle_beta   90.00
_cell.angle_gamma   90.00
#
_symmetry.space_group_name_H-M   'P 1'
#
loop_
_entity.id
_entity.type
_entity.pdbx_description
1 polymer ?
#
loop_
_entity_poly.entity_id
_entity_poly.type
_entity_poly.pdbx_seq_one_letter_code
_entity_poly.pdbx_strand_id
1 'polypeptide(L)' 'GIVCVIHTFGRDLKWNPYVHVLVTEGAIRKDNHWQPIKYFHYEMLRKRWQHLLLKSLKEAMPKNKRIILVKTLYR' A
#
# COMPACT_ATOMS: atom_id res chain seq x y z
N GLY A 1 8.88 -7.66 10.70
CA GLY A 1 7.66 -7.13 11.30
C GLY A 1 7.11 -6.00 10.44
N ILE A 2 5.79 -5.79 10.49
CA ILE A 2 5.12 -4.68 9.81
C ILE A 2 4.18 -4.02 10.83
N VAL A 3 4.21 -2.69 10.93
CA VAL A 3 3.23 -1.89 11.68
C VAL A 3 2.60 -0.91 10.71
N CYS A 4 1.27 -0.89 10.64
CA CYS A 4 0.51 -0.03 9.75
C CYS A 4 -0.44 0.87 10.54
N VAL A 5 -0.49 2.15 10.20
CA VAL A 5 -1.42 3.12 10.79
C VAL A 5 -2.13 3.88 9.69
N ILE A 6 -3.45 4.01 9.79
CA ILE A 6 -4.26 4.77 8.84
C ILE A 6 -4.52 6.16 9.41
N HIS A 7 -4.25 7.19 8.61
CA HIS A 7 -4.58 8.58 8.92
C HIS A 7 -5.62 9.05 7.91
N THR A 8 -6.72 9.61 8.37
CA THR A 8 -7.83 10.06 7.51
C THR A 8 -7.71 11.53 7.08
N PHE A 9 -6.97 12.33 7.86
CA PHE A 9 -6.83 13.77 7.65
C PHE A 9 -5.38 14.18 7.39
N GLY A 10 -5.21 15.16 6.49
CA GLY A 10 -3.94 15.82 6.23
C GLY A 10 -3.55 16.82 7.33
N ARG A 11 -2.38 17.47 7.15
CA ARG A 11 -1.88 18.49 8.08
C ARG A 11 -2.85 19.66 8.28
N ASP A 12 -3.58 20.02 7.23
CA ASP A 12 -4.58 21.09 7.22
C ASP A 12 -6.00 20.58 7.58
N LEU A 13 -6.11 19.37 8.15
CA LEU A 13 -7.35 18.69 8.54
C LEU A 13 -8.33 18.41 7.39
N LYS A 14 -7.91 18.60 6.13
CA LYS A 14 -8.72 18.21 4.97
C LYS A 14 -8.70 16.69 4.79
N TRP A 15 -9.78 16.17 4.21
CA TRP A 15 -9.90 14.77 3.84
C TRP A 15 -8.78 14.38 2.86
N ASN A 16 -7.84 13.58 3.33
CA ASN A 16 -6.73 13.06 2.56
C ASN A 16 -6.27 11.77 3.24
N PRO A 17 -6.92 10.62 2.98
CA PRO A 17 -6.60 9.37 3.65
C PRO A 17 -5.28 8.78 3.14
N TYR A 18 -4.40 8.39 4.06
CA TYR A 18 -3.10 7.76 3.77
C TYR A 18 -2.75 6.72 4.84
N VAL A 19 -1.77 5.89 4.52
CA VAL A 19 -1.29 4.82 5.41
C VAL A 19 0.20 5.04 5.68
N HIS A 20 0.58 5.06 6.96
CA HIS A 20 1.96 4.93 7.39
C HIS A 20 2.28 3.46 7.58
N VAL A 21 3.39 3.01 7.02
CA VAL A 21 3.85 1.62 7.13
C VAL A 21 5.29 1.63 7.60
N LEU A 22 5.54 1.02 8.76
CA LEU A 22 6.87 0.72 9.25
C LEU A 22 7.16 -0.75 8.97
N VAL A 23 8.27 -1.03 8.30
CA VAL A 23 8.68 -2.38 7.93
C VAL A 23 10.09 -2.60 8.47
N THR A 24 10.34 -3.78 9.05
CA THR A 24 11.72 -4.14 9.41
C THR A 24 12.55 -4.36 8.16
N GLU A 25 13.79 -3.84 8.13
CA GLU A 25 14.74 -4.01 7.03
C GLU A 25 15.40 -5.41 7.02
N GLY A 26 14.58 -6.43 7.25
CA GLY A 26 15.02 -7.81 7.34
C GLY A 26 14.02 -8.69 8.05
N ALA A 27 14.33 -9.98 8.07
CA ALA A 27 13.54 -11.00 8.72
C ALA A 27 14.44 -12.14 9.22
N ILE A 28 13.96 -12.88 10.21
CA ILE A 28 14.61 -14.09 10.69
C ILE A 28 14.34 -15.23 9.70
N ARG A 29 15.39 -15.93 9.28
CA ARG A 29 15.33 -17.13 8.45
C ARG A 29 14.93 -18.35 9.29
N LYS A 30 14.61 -19.47 8.62
CA LYS A 30 14.24 -20.73 9.29
C LYS A 30 15.35 -21.29 10.19
N ASP A 31 16.61 -20.95 9.92
CA ASP A 31 17.79 -21.31 10.72
C ASP A 31 18.06 -20.33 11.87
N ASN A 32 17.09 -19.48 12.23
CA ASN A 32 17.19 -18.43 13.26
C ASN A 32 18.23 -17.33 12.99
N HIS A 33 18.79 -17.25 11.77
CA HIS A 33 19.69 -16.17 11.40
C HIS A 33 18.94 -14.96 10.83
N TRP A 34 19.39 -13.75 11.17
CA TRP A 34 18.86 -12.51 10.59
C TRP A 34 19.29 -12.36 9.12
N GLN A 35 18.31 -12.14 8.24
CA GLN A 35 18.53 -11.80 6.84
C GLN A 35 18.17 -10.32 6.62
N PRO A 36 19.16 -9.44 6.39
CA PRO A 36 18.88 -8.04 6.08
C PRO A 36 18.29 -7.91 4.67
N ILE A 37 17.33 -6.99 4.53
CA ILE A 37 16.81 -6.50 3.26
C ILE A 37 17.48 -5.15 3.04
N LYS A 38 18.38 -5.07 2.06
CA LYS A 38 19.19 -3.87 1.81
C LYS A 38 18.49 -2.83 0.92
N TYR A 39 17.44 -3.25 0.22
CA TYR A 39 16.79 -2.41 -0.77
C TYR A 39 15.32 -2.79 -0.98
N PHE A 40 14.48 -1.76 -1.06
CA PHE A 40 13.08 -1.89 -1.44
C PHE A 40 12.86 -1.19 -2.79
N HIS A 41 12.38 -1.93 -3.78
CA HIS A 41 11.97 -1.37 -5.07
C HIS A 41 10.71 -0.52 -4.90
N TYR A 42 10.88 0.75 -4.53
CA TYR A 42 9.77 1.64 -4.18
C TYR A 42 8.73 1.79 -5.30
N GLU A 43 9.19 1.95 -6.54
CA GLU A 43 8.29 2.11 -7.68
C GLU A 43 7.41 0.87 -7.90
N MET A 44 8.01 -0.32 -7.82
CA MET A 44 7.29 -1.59 -7.94
C MET A 44 6.28 -1.76 -6.81
N LEU A 45 6.69 -1.48 -5.56
CA LEU A 45 5.81 -1.56 -4.39
C LEU A 45 4.62 -0.60 -4.53
N ARG A 46 4.87 0.64 -4.94
CA ARG A 46 3.82 1.64 -5.19
C ARG A 46 2.84 1.17 -6.24
N LYS A 47 3.32 0.71 -7.41
CA LYS A 47 2.47 0.21 -8.51
C LYS A 47 1.63 -0.99 -8.07
N ARG A 48 2.23 -1.92 -7.33
CA ARG A 48 1.54 -3.11 -6.82
C ARG A 48 0.51 -2.78 -5.76
N TRP A 49 0.84 -1.90 -4.80
CA TRP A 49 -0.09 -1.40 -3.79
C TRP A 49 -1.32 -0.77 -4.42
N GLN A 50 -1.08 0.15 -5.35
CA GLN A 50 -2.11 0.83 -6.11
C GLN A 50 -3.05 -0.14 -6.84
N HIS A 51 -2.49 -1.11 -7.56
CA HIS A 51 -3.28 -2.12 -8.26
C HIS A 51 -4.15 -2.94 -7.30
N LEU A 52 -3.57 -3.45 -6.21
CA LEU A 52 -4.29 -4.29 -5.23
C LEU A 52 -5.37 -3.51 -4.51
N LEU A 53 -5.11 -2.25 -4.14
CA LEU A 53 -6.09 -1.37 -3.51
C LEU A 53 -7.29 -1.14 -4.42
N LEU A 54 -7.06 -0.80 -5.69
CA LEU A 54 -8.13 -0.55 -6.65
C LEU A 54 -8.92 -1.80 -6.98
N LYS A 55 -8.24 -2.94 -7.10
CA LYS A 55 -8.90 -4.25 -7.26
C LYS A 55 -9.85 -4.53 -6.08
N SER A 56 -9.35 -4.39 -4.86
CA SER A 56 -10.12 -4.63 -3.63
C SER A 56 -11.31 -3.67 -3.51
N LEU A 57 -11.12 -2.39 -3.83
CA LEU A 57 -12.20 -1.40 -3.83
C LEU A 57 -13.29 -1.72 -4.87
N LYS A 58 -12.89 -2.20 -6.05
CA LYS A 58 -13.84 -2.61 -7.10
C LYS A 58 -14.68 -3.81 -6.66
N GLU A 59 -14.04 -4.79 -6.01
CA GLU A 59 -14.73 -5.98 -5.49
C GLU A 59 -15.69 -5.62 -4.36
N ALA A 60 -15.29 -4.70 -3.46
CA ALA A 60 -16.14 -4.22 -2.36
C ALA A 60 -17.29 -3.31 -2.82
N MET A 61 -17.13 -2.59 -3.94
CA MET A 61 -18.11 -1.60 -4.43
C MET A 61 -18.40 -1.74 -5.93
N PRO A 62 -19.00 -2.87 -6.37
CA PRO A 62 -19.09 -3.23 -7.80
C PRO A 62 -19.94 -2.27 -8.64
N LYS A 63 -20.89 -1.54 -8.04
CA LYS A 63 -21.80 -0.60 -8.74
C LYS A 63 -21.30 0.85 -8.77
N ASN A 64 -20.14 1.14 -8.16
CA ASN A 64 -19.63 2.52 -8.09
C ASN A 64 -18.86 2.89 -9.37
N LYS A 65 -19.51 3.68 -10.26
CA LYS A 65 -18.94 4.12 -11.54
C LYS A 65 -17.63 4.91 -11.41
N ARG A 66 -17.35 5.54 -10.25
CA ARG A 66 -16.10 6.29 -10.01
C ARG A 66 -14.86 5.39 -9.94
N ILE A 67 -15.02 4.12 -9.56
CA ILE A 67 -13.91 3.14 -9.47
C ILE A 67 -13.48 2.66 -10.87
N ILE A 68 -14.35 2.79 -11.88
CA ILE A 68 -14.08 2.38 -13.26
C ILE A 68 -13.10 3.34 -13.96
N LEU A 69 -13.14 4.64 -13.63
CA LEU A 69 -12.28 5.69 -14.22
C LEU A 69 -10.79 5.56 -13.89
N VAL A 70 -10.44 4.83 -12.83
CA VAL A 70 -9.05 4.73 -12.39
C VAL A 70 -8.21 3.83 -13.31
N LYS A 71 -8.84 2.96 -14.12
CA LYS A 71 -8.14 2.10 -15.10
C LYS A 71 -7.34 2.88 -16.15
N THR A 72 -7.81 4.07 -16.52
CA THR A 72 -7.17 4.92 -17.54
C THR A 72 -5.84 5.53 -17.09
N LEU A 73 -5.54 5.52 -15.79
CA LEU A 73 -4.33 6.12 -15.20
C LEU A 73 -3.16 5.12 -15.06
N TYR A 74 -3.37 3.84 -15.38
CA TYR A 74 -2.34 2.77 -15.27
C TYR A 74 -1.80 2.32 -16.64
N ARG A 75 -1.76 3.21 -17.64
CA ARG A 75 -0.97 2.97 -18.86
C ARG A 75 0.51 3.23 -18.59
#